data_AF-N1UEZ7-F1
#
_entry.id   AF-N1UEZ7-F1
#
_cell.length_a   1.000
_cell.length_b   1.000
_cell.length_c   1.000
_cell.angle_alpha   90.00
_cell.angle_beta   90.00
_cell.angle_gamma   90.00
#
_symmetry.space_group_name_H-M   'P 1'
#
loop_
_entity.id
_entity.type
_entity.pdbx_description
1 polymer ?
#
loop_
_entity_poly.entity_id
_entity_poly.type
_entity_poly.pdbx_seq_one_letter_code
_entity_poly.pdbx_strand_id
1 'polypeptide(L)'
;MILLRFLLQKRKNHKIEGTLKRIPTLDLYRQQNKSSSFLSGGLLFQPVNRALVGGDSRLESSLRYHYSYYIQDELYRFTDRDILLSGIYPDPLNSKYSGYRYKILESINDRTPSDLEDLKSLWKKFYGGTISLKFRGVNLPIVLDQDTIDKINIRIKKRFDVEADE
;
A
#
# COMPACT_ATOMS: atom_id res chain seq x y z
N MET A 1 32.02 -9.00 2.56
CA MET A 1 32.55 -10.08 1.71
C MET A 1 33.03 -9.45 0.40
N ILE A 2 34.34 -9.50 0.11
CA ILE A 2 34.97 -8.86 -1.07
C ILE A 2 34.85 -9.84 -2.24
N LEU A 3 34.41 -9.36 -3.41
CA LEU A 3 34.39 -10.16 -4.63
C LEU A 3 35.37 -9.55 -5.64
N LEU A 4 36.28 -10.38 -6.13
CA LEU A 4 37.22 -10.01 -7.18
C LEU A 4 36.59 -10.30 -8.55
N ARG A 5 36.46 -9.28 -9.42
CA ARG A 5 36.08 -9.51 -10.83
C ARG A 5 37.20 -9.07 -11.75
N PHE A 6 37.51 -9.91 -12.72
CA PHE A 6 38.40 -9.60 -13.82
C PHE A 6 37.57 -9.01 -14.96
N LEU A 7 37.90 -7.79 -15.39
CA LEU A 7 37.35 -7.18 -16.59
C LEU A 7 38.42 -7.16 -17.68
N LEU A 8 38.03 -7.63 -18.87
CA LEU A 8 38.85 -7.56 -20.08
C LEU A 8 38.42 -6.34 -20.88
N GLN A 9 39.22 -5.28 -20.81
CA GLN A 9 39.06 -4.09 -21.65
C GLN A 9 40.33 -3.94 -22.49
N LYS A 10 40.19 -3.89 -23.83
CA LYS A 10 41.32 -3.81 -24.79
C LYS A 10 42.42 -4.87 -24.57
N ARG A 11 42.07 -6.14 -24.35
CA ARG A 11 42.99 -7.29 -24.15
C ARG A 11 43.99 -7.13 -22.98
N LYS A 12 43.75 -6.22 -22.03
CA LYS A 12 44.52 -6.12 -20.78
C LYS A 12 43.62 -6.48 -19.59
N ASN A 13 44.12 -7.39 -18.75
CA ASN A 13 43.44 -7.82 -17.53
C ASN A 13 43.56 -6.74 -16.47
N HIS A 14 42.43 -6.22 -16.01
CA HIS A 14 42.38 -5.29 -14.89
C HIS A 14 41.71 -5.99 -13.70
N LYS A 15 42.42 -6.02 -12.56
CA LYS A 15 41.89 -6.49 -11.28
C LYS A 15 41.29 -5.30 -10.56
N ILE A 16 39.98 -5.33 -10.33
CA ILE A 16 39.25 -4.27 -9.64
C ILE A 16 38.67 -4.85 -8.36
N GLU A 17 38.93 -4.19 -7.23
CA GLU A 17 38.35 -4.52 -5.94
C GLU A 17 37.19 -3.57 -5.67
N GLY A 18 36.01 -4.14 -5.44
CA GLY A 18 34.79 -3.37 -5.18
C GLY A 18 34.03 -3.97 -4.00
N THR A 19 33.55 -3.11 -3.11
CA THR A 19 32.67 -3.53 -2.01
C THR A 19 31.30 -3.87 -2.60
N LEU A 20 30.85 -5.11 -2.42
CA LEU A 20 29.48 -5.51 -2.75
C LEU A 20 28.51 -4.70 -1.90
N LYS A 21 27.74 -3.83 -2.55
CA LYS A 21 26.61 -3.14 -1.91
C LYS A 21 25.39 -4.05 -1.99
N ARG A 22 24.66 -4.18 -0.87
CA ARG A 22 23.34 -4.81 -0.86
C ARG A 22 22.47 -4.10 -1.88
N ILE A 23 21.77 -4.86 -2.72
CA ILE A 23 20.84 -4.32 -3.70
C ILE A 23 19.44 -4.39 -3.06
N PRO A 24 18.85 -3.25 -2.63
CA PRO A 24 17.55 -3.25 -1.95
C PRO A 24 16.43 -3.85 -2.79
N THR A 25 16.60 -3.84 -4.13
CA THR A 25 15.63 -4.37 -5.09
C THR A 25 15.43 -5.87 -4.97
N LEU A 26 16.43 -6.61 -4.50
CA LEU A 26 16.32 -8.07 -4.28
C LEU A 26 15.47 -8.41 -3.07
N ASP A 27 15.38 -7.50 -2.08
CA ASP A 27 14.54 -7.70 -0.88
C ASP A 27 13.05 -7.65 -1.24
N LEU A 28 12.67 -6.88 -2.26
CA LEU A 28 11.30 -6.79 -2.77
C LEU A 28 10.80 -8.13 -3.35
N TYR A 29 11.69 -8.95 -3.91
CA TYR A 29 11.34 -10.29 -4.40
C TYR A 29 11.18 -11.30 -3.27
N ARG A 30 11.71 -10.99 -2.08
CA ARG A 30 11.75 -11.88 -0.92
C ARG A 30 10.55 -11.70 0.02
N GLN A 31 9.81 -10.60 -0.10
CA GLN A 31 8.61 -10.28 0.68
C GLN A 31 7.33 -11.04 0.23
N GLN A 32 7.44 -12.29 -0.20
CA GLN A 32 6.26 -13.08 -0.60
C GLN A 32 5.38 -13.58 0.55
N ASN A 33 5.81 -13.46 1.82
CA ASN A 33 5.17 -14.23 2.91
C ASN A 33 4.46 -13.43 4.00
N LYS A 34 4.30 -12.10 3.87
CA LYS A 34 3.40 -11.34 4.75
C LYS A 34 3.03 -10.01 4.11
N SER A 35 2.10 -10.03 3.16
CA SER A 35 1.37 -8.80 2.81
C SER A 35 0.56 -8.40 4.05
N SER A 36 1.13 -7.55 4.92
CA SER A 36 0.34 -6.94 5.97
C SER A 36 -0.75 -6.11 5.30
N SER A 37 -2.00 -6.39 5.63
CA SER A 37 -3.12 -5.51 5.36
C SER A 37 -3.45 -4.73 6.63
N PHE A 38 -4.30 -3.72 6.50
CA PHE A 38 -4.90 -3.02 7.61
C PHE A 38 -6.40 -2.85 7.34
N LEU A 39 -7.26 -3.34 8.23
CA LEU A 39 -8.71 -3.30 8.12
C LEU A 39 -9.32 -2.54 9.30
N SER A 40 -9.96 -1.39 9.05
CA SER A 40 -10.75 -0.70 10.08
C SER A 40 -11.85 0.15 9.46
N GLY A 41 -13.00 0.27 10.12
CA GLY A 41 -14.20 0.93 9.56
C GLY A 41 -14.70 0.26 8.26
N GLY A 42 -14.36 -1.02 8.08
CA GLY A 42 -14.60 -1.77 6.85
C GLY A 42 -13.73 -1.39 5.66
N LEU A 43 -12.73 -0.52 5.84
CA LEU A 43 -11.79 -0.12 4.81
C LEU A 43 -10.55 -1.02 4.88
N LEU A 44 -10.25 -1.74 3.80
CA LEU A 44 -9.09 -2.64 3.71
C LEU A 44 -7.96 -1.96 2.94
N PHE A 45 -6.88 -1.66 3.63
CA PHE A 45 -5.67 -1.05 3.08
C PHE A 45 -4.56 -2.07 2.87
N GLN A 46 -3.83 -1.94 1.77
CA GLN A 46 -2.67 -2.77 1.45
C GLN A 46 -1.58 -1.90 0.81
N PRO A 47 -0.29 -2.22 1.03
CA PRO A 47 0.79 -1.62 0.26
C PRO A 47 0.60 -1.96 -1.22
N VAL A 48 0.84 -0.99 -2.10
CA VAL A 48 0.89 -1.29 -3.53
C VAL A 48 2.08 -2.21 -3.80
N ASN A 49 1.80 -3.43 -4.23
CA ASN A 49 2.82 -4.36 -4.71
C ASN A 49 2.51 -4.80 -6.15
N ARG A 50 3.52 -5.28 -6.88
CA ARG A 50 3.35 -5.74 -8.28
C ARG A 50 2.40 -6.94 -8.39
N ALA A 51 2.22 -7.72 -7.32
CA ALA A 51 1.35 -8.90 -7.32
C ALA A 51 -0.14 -8.52 -7.43
N LEU A 52 -0.55 -7.38 -6.84
CA LEU A 52 -1.92 -6.85 -6.98
C LEU A 52 -2.22 -6.50 -8.45
N VAL A 53 -1.29 -5.83 -9.13
CA VAL A 53 -1.48 -5.37 -10.53
C VAL A 53 -1.61 -6.53 -11.54
N GLY A 54 -1.01 -7.69 -11.24
CA GLY A 54 -1.05 -8.86 -12.13
C GLY A 54 -2.22 -9.83 -11.91
N GLY A 55 -2.92 -9.77 -10.78
CA GLY A 55 -3.83 -10.85 -10.34
C GLY A 55 -5.34 -10.57 -10.43
N ASP A 56 -5.78 -9.31 -10.37
CA ASP A 56 -7.22 -8.98 -10.30
C ASP A 56 -7.72 -8.27 -11.57
N SER A 57 -8.57 -8.99 -12.33
CA SER A 57 -9.24 -8.48 -13.53
C SER A 57 -10.25 -7.36 -13.26
N ARG A 58 -10.53 -7.02 -12.00
CA ARG A 58 -11.41 -5.92 -11.57
C ARG A 58 -10.67 -4.63 -11.22
N LEU A 59 -9.33 -4.64 -11.20
CA LEU A 59 -8.57 -3.39 -11.11
C LEU A 59 -8.93 -2.54 -12.33
N GLU A 60 -9.47 -1.34 -12.09
CA GLU A 60 -9.84 -0.44 -13.16
C GLU A 60 -8.70 -0.31 -14.18
N SER A 61 -9.06 -0.25 -15.46
CA SER A 61 -8.12 0.05 -16.54
C SER A 61 -7.29 1.29 -16.26
N SER A 62 -7.80 2.25 -15.46
CA SER A 62 -7.08 3.44 -15.01
C SER A 62 -5.87 3.11 -14.12
N LEU A 63 -6.03 2.21 -13.16
CA LEU A 63 -4.96 1.79 -12.26
C LEU A 63 -3.97 0.88 -13.00
N ARG A 64 -4.48 -0.03 -13.84
CA ARG A 64 -3.62 -0.85 -14.71
C ARG A 64 -2.82 0.00 -15.68
N TYR A 65 -3.43 0.97 -16.34
CA TYR A 65 -2.76 1.92 -17.23
C TYR A 65 -1.74 2.78 -16.49
N HIS A 66 -2.12 3.32 -15.33
CA HIS A 66 -1.21 4.10 -14.48
C HIS A 66 0.02 3.27 -14.13
N TYR A 67 -0.13 2.05 -13.61
CA TYR A 67 1.03 1.22 -13.25
C TYR A 67 1.75 0.58 -14.44
N SER A 68 1.09 0.25 -15.54
CA SER A 68 1.74 -0.38 -16.70
C SER A 68 2.68 0.58 -17.43
N TYR A 69 2.32 1.87 -17.55
CA TYR A 69 3.19 2.88 -18.15
C TYR A 69 4.25 3.40 -17.18
N TYR A 70 3.92 3.52 -15.90
CA TYR A 70 4.90 3.96 -14.91
C TYR A 70 6.07 2.96 -14.80
N ILE A 71 5.83 1.65 -15.04
CA ILE A 71 6.85 0.58 -14.95
C ILE A 71 8.02 0.80 -15.94
N GLN A 72 7.80 1.54 -17.03
CA GLN A 72 8.82 1.80 -18.05
C GLN A 72 9.77 2.98 -17.72
N ASP A 73 9.31 3.99 -16.97
CA ASP A 73 10.03 5.26 -16.77
C ASP A 73 10.57 5.46 -15.33
N GLU A 74 11.37 4.52 -14.81
CA GLU A 74 12.08 4.64 -13.51
C GLU A 74 11.23 4.48 -12.23
N LEU A 75 10.49 3.37 -12.15
CA LEU A 75 9.65 2.96 -11.00
C LEU A 75 10.44 2.39 -9.81
N TYR A 76 11.49 3.08 -9.35
CA TYR A 76 12.18 2.75 -8.09
C TYR A 76 11.58 3.47 -6.87
N ARG A 77 10.61 4.38 -7.06
CA ARG A 77 10.02 5.19 -5.97
C ARG A 77 8.68 4.68 -5.40
N PHE A 78 8.05 3.67 -6.01
CA PHE A 78 6.71 3.19 -5.61
C PHE A 78 6.70 1.92 -4.77
N THR A 79 7.87 1.43 -4.36
CA THR A 79 7.95 0.25 -3.51
C THR A 79 7.83 0.70 -2.06
N ASP A 80 6.74 0.31 -1.43
CA ASP A 80 6.34 0.50 -0.01
C ASP A 80 5.66 1.81 0.41
N ARG A 81 5.67 2.87 -0.41
CA ARG A 81 5.09 4.17 -0.02
C ARG A 81 3.58 4.30 -0.20
N ASP A 82 3.08 3.81 -1.33
CA ASP A 82 1.68 4.04 -1.68
C ASP A 82 0.79 2.98 -1.04
N ILE A 83 -0.29 3.44 -0.40
CA ILE A 83 -1.26 2.61 0.29
C ILE A 83 -2.56 2.62 -0.49
N LEU A 84 -2.99 1.45 -0.95
CA LEU A 84 -4.20 1.25 -1.73
C LEU A 84 -5.37 0.89 -0.81
N LEU A 85 -6.53 1.52 -1.00
CA LEU A 85 -7.79 0.99 -0.47
C LEU A 85 -8.24 -0.18 -1.34
N SER A 86 -7.71 -1.38 -1.08
CA SER A 86 -7.93 -2.55 -1.92
C SER A 86 -9.34 -3.13 -1.80
N GLY A 87 -10.01 -2.89 -0.68
CA GLY A 87 -11.34 -3.39 -0.42
C GLY A 87 -12.16 -2.49 0.49
N ILE A 88 -13.48 -2.65 0.39
CA ILE A 88 -14.44 -2.08 1.34
C ILE A 88 -15.43 -3.19 1.67
N TYR A 89 -15.49 -3.59 2.93
CA TYR A 89 -16.48 -4.52 3.45
C TYR A 89 -17.83 -3.80 3.55
N PRO A 90 -18.90 -4.33 2.94
CA PRO A 90 -20.15 -3.59 2.80
C PRO A 90 -20.91 -3.49 4.12
N ASP A 91 -21.16 -2.25 4.55
CA ASP A 91 -22.03 -1.87 5.67
C ASP A 91 -22.91 -0.67 5.26
N PRO A 92 -24.16 -0.55 5.76
CA PRO A 92 -24.99 0.62 5.49
C PRO A 92 -24.29 1.96 5.76
N LEU A 93 -23.45 2.04 6.80
CA LEU A 93 -22.75 3.26 7.22
C LEU A 93 -21.57 3.64 6.32
N ASN A 94 -21.03 2.71 5.52
CA ASN A 94 -19.94 2.97 4.57
C ASN A 94 -20.34 2.83 3.09
N SER A 95 -21.61 2.52 2.81
CA SER A 95 -22.16 2.26 1.46
C SER A 95 -21.85 3.35 0.42
N LYS A 96 -21.90 4.62 0.84
CA LYS A 96 -21.58 5.81 0.00
C LYS A 96 -20.12 5.89 -0.46
N TYR A 97 -19.23 5.12 0.15
CA TYR A 97 -17.80 5.13 -0.14
C TYR A 97 -17.37 4.01 -1.10
N SER A 98 -18.30 3.22 -1.64
CA SER A 98 -17.99 2.11 -2.56
C SER A 98 -17.09 2.50 -3.74
N GLY A 99 -17.25 3.71 -4.29
CA GLY A 99 -16.44 4.25 -5.39
C GLY A 99 -14.99 4.62 -5.04
N TYR A 100 -14.59 4.55 -3.76
CA TYR A 100 -13.22 4.81 -3.32
C TYR A 100 -12.34 3.56 -3.41
N ARG A 101 -12.92 2.39 -3.67
CA ARG A 101 -12.15 1.16 -3.86
C ARG A 101 -11.12 1.36 -4.97
N TYR A 102 -9.92 0.84 -4.74
CA TYR A 102 -8.74 0.94 -5.60
C TYR A 102 -8.16 2.36 -5.75
N LYS A 103 -8.54 3.31 -4.88
CA LYS A 103 -7.86 4.62 -4.80
C LYS A 103 -6.67 4.56 -3.86
N ILE A 104 -5.67 5.38 -4.16
CA ILE A 104 -4.47 5.55 -3.32
C ILE A 104 -4.77 6.58 -2.24
N LEU A 105 -4.50 6.19 -0.99
CA LEU A 105 -4.60 7.08 0.16
C LEU A 105 -3.54 8.19 0.03
N GLU A 106 -3.99 9.43 0.15
CA GLU A 106 -3.14 10.62 0.12
C GLU A 106 -2.81 11.10 1.54
N SER A 107 -3.80 11.11 2.43
CA SER A 107 -3.59 11.51 3.82
C SER A 107 -4.68 10.97 4.76
N ILE A 108 -4.30 10.78 6.02
CA ILE A 108 -5.20 10.62 7.17
C ILE A 108 -5.07 11.85 8.07
N ASN A 109 -6.18 12.58 8.29
CA ASN A 109 -6.19 13.83 9.06
C ASN A 109 -5.05 14.79 8.65
N ASP A 110 -4.92 15.03 7.35
CA ASP A 110 -3.90 15.89 6.72
C ASP A 110 -2.44 15.44 6.91
N ARG A 111 -2.21 14.20 7.37
CA ARG A 111 -0.89 13.56 7.42
C ARG A 111 -0.78 12.50 6.34
N THR A 112 0.23 12.62 5.48
CA THR A 112 0.56 11.60 4.48
C THR A 112 1.38 10.50 5.13
N PRO A 113 0.85 9.26 5.28
CA PRO A 113 1.62 8.15 5.82
C PRO A 113 2.79 7.78 4.91
N SER A 114 3.95 7.44 5.46
CA SER A 114 5.09 7.00 4.66
C SER A 114 4.99 5.56 4.15
N ASP A 115 4.24 4.72 4.86
CA ASP A 115 3.98 3.31 4.56
C ASP A 115 2.76 2.81 5.37
N LEU A 116 2.41 1.52 5.23
CA LEU A 116 1.26 0.93 5.92
C LEU A 116 1.39 0.92 7.45
N GLU A 117 2.59 0.75 8.00
CA GLU A 117 2.79 0.73 9.45
C GLU A 117 2.68 2.14 10.05
N ASP A 118 3.10 3.16 9.31
CA ASP A 118 2.85 4.55 9.65
C ASP A 118 1.35 4.89 9.58
N LEU A 119 0.61 4.38 8.58
CA LEU A 119 -0.85 4.51 8.55
C LEU A 119 -1.50 3.91 9.81
N LYS A 120 -1.11 2.69 10.21
CA LYS A 120 -1.63 2.06 11.45
C LYS A 120 -1.34 2.92 12.68
N SER A 121 -0.12 3.45 12.77
CA SER A 121 0.31 4.31 13.88
C SER A 121 -0.50 5.61 13.93
N LEU A 122 -0.71 6.26 12.76
CA LEU A 122 -1.54 7.46 12.65
C LEU A 122 -3.02 7.16 12.96
N TRP A 123 -3.55 6.05 12.47
CA TRP A 123 -4.92 5.62 12.76
C TRP A 123 -5.14 5.48 14.26
N LYS A 124 -4.28 4.72 14.94
CA LYS A 124 -4.32 4.55 16.40
C LYS A 124 -4.21 5.89 17.14
N LYS A 125 -3.36 6.80 16.66
CA LYS A 125 -3.22 8.14 17.24
C LYS A 125 -4.50 8.97 17.15
N PHE A 126 -5.27 8.82 16.08
CA PHE A 126 -6.52 9.54 15.85
C PHE A 126 -7.76 8.79 16.33
N TYR A 127 -7.59 7.55 16.81
CA TYR A 127 -8.63 6.74 17.41
C TYR A 127 -9.30 7.45 18.57
N GLY A 128 -10.62 7.30 18.70
CA GLY A 128 -11.45 8.05 19.64
C GLY A 128 -11.93 9.40 19.11
N GLY A 129 -11.42 9.86 17.96
CA GLY A 129 -11.82 11.10 17.30
C GLY A 129 -12.57 10.88 15.98
N THR A 130 -12.45 11.86 15.10
CA THR A 130 -12.88 11.75 13.69
C THR A 130 -11.67 11.44 12.81
N ILE A 131 -11.82 10.46 11.92
CA ILE A 131 -10.85 10.11 10.90
C ILE A 131 -11.34 10.63 9.56
N SER A 132 -10.51 11.46 8.91
CA SER A 132 -10.71 12.00 7.57
C SER A 132 -9.61 11.46 6.64
N LEU A 133 -10.03 10.77 5.59
CA LEU A 133 -9.13 10.14 4.63
C LEU A 133 -9.29 10.80 3.26
N LYS A 134 -8.22 11.40 2.75
CA LYS A 134 -8.16 11.96 1.39
C LYS A 134 -7.50 10.97 0.46
N PHE A 135 -7.98 10.93 -0.78
CA PHE A 135 -7.51 10.00 -1.79
C PHE A 135 -7.12 10.74 -3.06
N ARG A 136 -6.06 10.27 -3.71
CA ARG A 136 -5.56 10.90 -4.93
C ARG A 136 -6.65 10.92 -6.01
N GLY A 137 -6.87 12.10 -6.59
CA GLY A 137 -7.86 12.29 -7.66
C GLY A 137 -9.31 12.23 -7.18
N VAL A 138 -9.56 12.32 -5.87
CA VAL A 138 -10.90 12.37 -5.29
C VAL A 138 -11.02 13.61 -4.41
N ASN A 139 -11.94 14.51 -4.75
CA ASN A 139 -12.09 15.79 -4.05
C ASN A 139 -12.73 15.66 -2.67
N LEU A 140 -13.61 14.68 -2.49
CA LEU A 140 -14.31 14.46 -1.22
C LEU A 140 -13.52 13.45 -0.37
N PRO A 141 -13.29 13.73 0.92
CA PRO A 141 -12.69 12.76 1.83
C PRO A 141 -13.74 11.74 2.30
N ILE A 142 -13.26 10.56 2.71
CA ILE A 142 -14.02 9.68 3.61
C ILE A 142 -13.90 10.25 5.01
N VAL A 143 -15.03 10.50 5.69
CA VAL A 143 -15.04 10.94 7.08
C VAL A 143 -15.83 9.93 7.91
N LEU A 144 -15.22 9.44 8.98
CA LEU A 144 -15.80 8.48 9.92
C LEU A 144 -15.52 8.95 11.35
N ASP A 145 -16.55 8.99 12.18
CA ASP A 145 -16.39 9.11 13.63
C ASP A 145 -16.14 7.73 14.27
N GLN A 146 -15.68 7.74 15.53
CA GLN A 146 -15.35 6.53 16.26
C GLN A 146 -16.53 5.56 16.40
N ASP A 147 -17.72 6.06 16.74
CA ASP A 147 -18.93 5.23 16.91
C ASP A 147 -19.30 4.50 15.61
N THR A 148 -19.14 5.18 14.47
CA THR A 148 -19.32 4.60 13.14
C THR A 148 -18.30 3.50 12.87
N ILE A 149 -17.02 3.74 13.17
CA ILE A 149 -15.94 2.74 13.00
C ILE A 149 -16.26 1.48 13.82
N ASP A 150 -16.57 1.65 15.10
CA ASP A 150 -16.85 0.55 16.03
C ASP A 150 -18.05 -0.28 15.57
N LYS A 151 -19.15 0.38 15.20
CA LYS A 151 -20.36 -0.28 14.69
C LYS A 151 -20.08 -1.10 13.44
N ILE A 152 -19.30 -0.55 12.51
CA ILE A 152 -18.92 -1.26 11.28
C ILE A 152 -18.04 -2.47 11.63
N ASN A 153 -17.01 -2.29 12.47
CA ASN A 153 -16.08 -3.36 12.85
C ASN A 153 -16.82 -4.54 13.52
N ILE A 154 -17.74 -4.26 14.45
CA ILE A 154 -18.58 -5.28 15.10
C ILE A 154 -19.41 -6.07 14.08
N ARG A 155 -20.06 -5.36 13.14
CA ARG A 155 -20.92 -5.99 12.12
C ARG A 155 -20.13 -6.81 11.12
N ILE A 156 -18.95 -6.35 10.74
CA ILE A 156 -18.06 -7.08 9.82
C ILE A 156 -17.57 -8.36 10.47
N LYS A 157 -17.12 -8.30 11.73
CA LYS A 157 -16.73 -9.50 12.48
C LYS A 157 -17.86 -10.52 12.51
N LYS A 158 -19.08 -10.08 12.82
CA LYS A 158 -20.26 -10.96 12.86
C LYS A 158 -20.64 -11.54 11.49
N ARG A 159 -20.50 -10.77 10.40
CA ARG A 159 -21.01 -11.15 9.07
C ARG A 159 -20.00 -11.91 8.22
N PHE A 160 -18.72 -11.60 8.36
CA PHE A 160 -17.65 -12.10 7.48
C PHE A 160 -16.59 -12.91 8.22
N ASP A 161 -16.67 -13.01 9.56
CA ASP A 161 -15.66 -13.69 10.39
C ASP A 161 -14.24 -13.11 10.21
N VAL A 162 -14.18 -11.79 10.01
CA VAL A 162 -12.92 -11.04 9.85
C VAL A 162 -12.74 -10.10 11.04
N GLU A 163 -11.57 -10.17 11.66
CA GLU A 163 -11.19 -9.29 12.76
C GLU A 163 -10.60 -7.98 12.20
N ALA A 164 -11.14 -6.85 12.65
CA ALA A 164 -10.60 -5.54 12.31
C ALA A 164 -9.36 -5.26 13.16
N ASP A 165 -8.44 -4.49 12.59
CA ASP A 165 -7.29 -3.95 13.29
C ASP A 165 -7.76 -2.75 14.15
N GLU A 166 -7.47 -2.82 15.46
CA GLU A 166 -7.76 -1.78 16.46
C GLU A 166 -6.72 -0.64 16.48
#